data_AF-A0A917TUY2-F1
#
_entry.id   AF-A0A917TUY2-F1
#
_cell.length_a   1.000
_cell.length_b   1.000
_cell.length_c   1.000
_cell.angle_alpha   90.00
_cell.angle_beta   90.00
_cell.angle_gamma   90.00
#
_symmetry.space_group_name_H-M   'P 1'
#
loop_
_entity.id
_entity.type
_entity.pdbx_description
1 polymer ?
#
loop_
_entity_poly.entity_id
_entity_poly.type
_entity_poly.pdbx_seq_one_letter_code
_entity_poly.pdbx_strand_id
1 'polypeptide(L)' 'MRELNVCHPFREGNGRTVRAFLRQLAAAAGYLLDWSELNAEANIAACQQHLATADLSLLVTALRPVVRRLP' A
#
# COMPACT_ATOMS: atom_id res chain seq x y z
N MET A 1 -1.63 -0.13 5.75
CA MET A 1 -2.33 0.81 4.84
C MET A 1 -3.49 1.55 5.52
N ARG A 2 -4.12 0.99 6.56
CA ARG A 2 -5.37 1.53 7.16
C ARG A 2 -5.20 2.92 7.79
N GLU A 3 -4.20 3.14 8.63
CA GLU A 3 -3.98 4.42 9.33
C GLU A 3 -3.87 5.62 8.37
N LEU A 4 -3.04 5.52 7.33
CA LEU A 4 -2.85 6.60 6.35
C LEU A 4 -4.06 6.76 5.40
N ASN A 5 -4.78 5.68 5.11
CA ASN A 5 -5.99 5.76 4.30
C ASN A 5 -7.16 6.38 5.08
N VAL A 6 -7.27 6.13 6.39
CA VAL A 6 -8.39 6.61 7.23
C VAL A 6 -8.29 8.11 7.51
N CYS A 7 -7.09 8.67 7.59
CA CYS A 7 -6.89 10.07 7.94
C CYS A 7 -7.50 11.06 6.92
N HIS A 8 -7.65 10.64 5.65
CA HIS A 8 -8.28 11.41 4.55
C HIS A 8 -8.05 12.95 4.59
N PRO A 9 -6.80 13.43 4.68
CA PRO A 9 -6.51 14.85 4.92
C PRO A 9 -6.84 15.78 3.74
N PHE A 10 -7.12 15.24 2.54
CA PHE A 10 -7.43 16.03 1.34
C PHE A 10 -8.86 15.80 0.87
N ARG A 11 -9.45 16.81 0.23
CA ARG A 11 -10.79 16.73 -0.38
C ARG A 11 -10.87 15.70 -1.52
N GLU A 12 -9.81 15.54 -2.30
CA GLU A 12 -9.64 14.48 -3.29
C GLU A 12 -8.16 14.09 -3.40
N GLY A 13 -7.86 12.92 -3.97
CA GLY A 13 -6.49 12.54 -4.27
C GLY A 13 -5.70 11.88 -3.13
N ASN A 14 -6.33 11.60 -1.99
CA ASN A 14 -5.69 10.93 -0.83
C ASN A 14 -4.84 9.72 -1.24
N GLY A 15 -5.41 8.80 -2.03
CA GLY A 15 -4.68 7.62 -2.49
C GLY A 15 -3.47 7.94 -3.37
N ARG A 16 -3.52 8.99 -4.21
CA ARG A 16 -2.38 9.43 -5.03
C ARG A 16 -1.28 9.99 -4.13
N THR A 17 -1.65 10.85 -3.18
CA THR A 17 -0.70 11.48 -2.24
C THR A 17 -0.02 10.45 -1.34
N VAL A 18 -0.79 9.53 -0.74
CA VAL A 18 -0.24 8.46 0.11
C VAL A 18 0.75 7.58 -0.67
N ARG A 19 0.40 7.18 -1.90
CA ARG A 19 1.31 6.37 -2.74
C ARG A 19 2.59 7.11 -3.12
N ALA A 20 2.50 8.41 -3.40
CA ALA A 20 3.67 9.24 -3.70
C ALA A 20 4.59 9.40 -2.48
N PHE A 21 4.01 9.70 -1.32
CA PHE A 21 4.73 9.79 -0.06
C PHE A 21 5.43 8.48 0.31
N LEU A 22 4.71 7.35 0.23
CA LEU A 22 5.28 6.03 0.53
C LEU A 22 6.43 5.68 -0.43
N ARG A 23 6.32 6.01 -1.72
CA ARG A 23 7.43 5.83 -2.67
C ARG A 23 8.68 6.59 -2.25
N GLN A 24 8.54 7.84 -1.82
CA GLN A 24 9.68 8.65 -1.36
C GLN A 24 10.28 8.07 -0.08
N LEU A 25 9.43 7.69 0.89
CA LEU A 25 9.87 7.08 2.14
C LEU A 25 10.63 5.77 1.90
N ALA A 26 10.09 4.89 1.04
CA ALA A 26 10.74 3.63 0.70
C ALA A 26 12.07 3.85 -0.03
N ALA A 27 12.12 4.79 -0.97
CA ALA A 27 13.36 5.13 -1.68
C ALA A 27 14.44 5.62 -0.71
N ALA A 28 14.09 6.49 0.24
CA ALA A 28 15.00 6.94 1.29
C ALA A 28 15.48 5.81 2.20
N ALA A 29 14.71 4.72 2.33
CA ALA A 29 15.06 3.52 3.08
C ALA A 29 15.75 2.43 2.25
N GLY A 30 16.08 2.68 0.97
CA GLY A 30 16.72 1.70 0.08
C GLY A 30 15.75 0.66 -0.50
N TYR A 31 14.48 1.04 -0.72
CA TYR A 31 13.47 0.20 -1.33
C TYR A 31 12.82 0.86 -2.54
N LEU A 32 12.45 0.05 -3.53
CA LEU A 32 11.60 0.41 -4.64
C LEU A 32 10.16 -0.03 -4.34
N LEU A 33 9.22 0.89 -4.49
CA LEU A 33 7.78 0.63 -4.48
C LEU A 33 7.21 0.80 -5.90
N ASP A 34 6.88 -0.30 -6.55
CA ASP A 34 6.34 -0.32 -7.90
C ASP A 34 4.86 -0.69 -7.93
N TRP A 35 3.98 0.33 -7.92
CA TRP A 35 2.54 0.14 -7.81
C TRP A 35 1.90 -0.49 -9.05
N SER A 36 2.56 -0.53 -10.21
CA SER A 36 2.01 -1.22 -11.39
C SER A 36 1.97 -2.74 -11.23
N GLU A 37 2.77 -3.29 -10.30
CA GLU A 37 2.76 -4.72 -9.96
C GLU A 37 1.62 -5.11 -9.02
N LEU A 38 0.84 -4.13 -8.52
CA LEU A 38 -0.26 -4.41 -7.63
C LEU A 38 -1.47 -4.90 -8.41
N ASN A 39 -1.85 -6.16 -8.20
CA ASN A 39 -3.14 -6.65 -8.67
C ASN A 39 -4.29 -5.98 -7.89
N ALA A 40 -5.15 -5.25 -8.60
CA ALA A 40 -6.21 -4.46 -7.99
C ALA A 40 -7.25 -5.32 -7.25
N GLU A 41 -7.66 -6.44 -7.84
CA GLU A 41 -8.68 -7.35 -7.28
C GLU A 41 -8.17 -8.01 -5.99
N ALA A 42 -6.94 -8.52 -6.02
CA ALA A 42 -6.29 -9.11 -4.84
C ALA A 42 -6.12 -8.08 -3.72
N ASN A 43 -5.76 -6.84 -4.06
CA ASN A 43 -5.65 -5.76 -3.08
C ASN A 43 -7.00 -5.40 -2.46
N ILE A 44 -8.09 -5.35 -3.25
CA ILE A 44 -9.45 -5.10 -2.74
C ILE A 44 -9.87 -6.22 -1.78
N ALA A 45 -9.73 -7.48 -2.20
CA ALA A 45 -10.05 -8.64 -1.37
C ALA A 45 -9.25 -8.66 -0.06
N ALA A 46 -7.94 -8.38 -0.14
CA ALA A 46 -7.07 -8.27 1.04
C ALA A 46 -7.49 -7.14 1.99
N CYS A 47 -7.88 -5.98 1.46
CA CYS A 47 -8.41 -4.88 2.26
C CYS A 47 -9.71 -5.26 2.98
N GLN A 48 -10.63 -5.94 2.29
CA GLN A 48 -11.91 -6.38 2.85
C GLN A 48 -11.70 -7.39 3.98
N GLN A 49 -10.85 -8.40 3.77
CA GLN A 49 -10.51 -9.37 4.82
C GLN A 49 -9.89 -8.67 6.03
N HIS A 50 -8.89 -7.81 5.81
CA HIS A 50 -8.24 -7.08 6.91
C HIS A 50 -9.23 -6.21 7.70
N LEU A 51 -10.19 -5.57 7.03
CA LEU A 51 -11.23 -4.80 7.72
C LEU A 51 -12.10 -5.67 8.63
N ALA A 52 -12.40 -6.89 8.20
CA ALA A 52 -13.24 -7.83 8.94
C ALA A 52 -12.50 -8.54 10.08
N THR A 53 -11.21 -8.84 9.92
CA THR A 53 -10.48 -9.75 10.83
C THR A 53 -9.27 -9.13 11.52
N ALA A 54 -8.87 -7.91 11.12
CA ALA A 54 -7.58 -7.29 11.45
C ALA A 54 -6.33 -8.08 10.98
N ASP A 55 -6.51 -9.20 10.27
CA ASP A 55 -5.42 -10.01 9.73
C ASP A 55 -4.71 -9.25 8.59
N LEU A 56 -3.37 -9.28 8.61
CA LEU A 56 -2.51 -8.63 7.63
C LEU A 56 -1.98 -9.58 6.57
N SER A 57 -2.18 -10.89 6.71
CA SER A 57 -1.54 -11.92 5.89
C SER A 57 -1.79 -11.75 4.39
N LEU A 58 -3.05 -11.49 4.00
CA LEU A 58 -3.38 -11.23 2.60
C LEU A 58 -2.87 -9.88 2.10
N LEU A 59 -2.86 -8.84 2.95
CA LEU A 59 -2.30 -7.53 2.58
C LEU A 59 -0.79 -7.63 2.30
N VAL A 60 -0.06 -8.34 3.17
CA VAL A 60 1.38 -8.60 2.95
C VAL A 60 1.59 -9.38 1.67
N THR A 61 0.75 -10.38 1.39
CA THR A 61 0.84 -11.19 0.17
C THR A 61 0.57 -10.35 -1.08
N ALA A 62 -0.49 -9.54 -1.08
CA ALA A 62 -0.84 -8.67 -2.20
C ALA A 62 0.23 -7.58 -2.47
N LEU A 63 0.88 -7.07 -1.43
CA LEU A 63 1.90 -6.03 -1.54
C LEU A 63 3.31 -6.58 -1.80
N ARG A 64 3.56 -7.87 -1.62
CA ARG A 64 4.87 -8.50 -1.85
C ARG A 64 5.50 -8.15 -3.22
N PRO A 65 4.80 -8.25 -4.36
CA PRO A 65 5.41 -7.94 -5.66
C PRO A 65 5.72 -6.44 -5.86
N VAL A 66 5.08 -5.57 -5.08
CA VAL A 66 5.26 -4.10 -5.14
C VAL A 66 6.57 -3.65 -4.49
N VAL A 67 7.08 -4.39 -3.51
CA VAL A 67 8.22 -3.98 -2.68
C VAL A 67 9.48 -4.74 -3.08
N ARG A 68 10.53 -4.01 -3.51
CA ARG A 68 11.84 -4.59 -3.81
C ARG A 68 12.92 -3.84 -3.03
N ARG A 69 13.91 -4.55 -2.49
CA ARG A 69 15.07 -3.91 -1.87
C ARG A 69 16.05 -3.50 -2.97
N LEU A 70 16.56 -2.28 -2.88
CA LEU A 70 17.61 -1.80 -3.77
C LEU A 70 18.98 -2.33 -3.29
N PRO A 71 19.92 -2.58 -4.22
CA PRO A 71 21.28 -3.02 -3.88
C PRO A 71 22.04 -1.99 -3.04
#